data_AF-A0A2V7XWH9-F1
#
_entry.id   AF-A0A2V7XWH9-F1
#
_cell.length_a   1.000
_cell.length_b   1.000
_cell.length_c   1.000
_cell.angle_alpha   90.00
_cell.angle_beta   90.00
_cell.angle_gamma   90.00
#
_symmetry.space_group_name_H-M   'P 1'
#
loop_
_entity.id
_entity.type
_entity.pdbx_description
1 polymer ?
#
loop_
_entity_poly.entity_id
_entity_poly.type
_entity_poly.pdbx_seq_one_letter_code
_entity_poly.pdbx_strand_id
1 'polypeptide(L)'
;MRFVADVARRFGPEDVVIFEQPRSVHLLSLPLWAVHGVSALELARFNPDPVRLNHLVQAWRGRYRNVYFVHTYSTDLCGLFLQRVEDLSFGTYEWERGYGRKPEGPEGRALHFRISRVVPPQDLQVPALPEIDIGGSDDFQVSGFYDKEGGGERTYRWTGRCASVYVPAARGSDTVTVTASAGQRPAHLPAHVAVSMGAARLGGFDAGAGWTEQTLRLPAVLPPGPPVLRFDVKTWRPANERPGDRDFRDLGVMIDRIRLSRPPG
;
A
#
# COMPACT_ATOMS: atom_id res chain seq x y z
N MET A 1 -18.42 -3.07 24.58
CA MET A 1 -17.41 -2.02 24.91
C MET A 1 -16.01 -2.54 25.23
N ARG A 2 -15.78 -3.82 25.62
CA ARG A 2 -14.41 -4.33 25.91
C ARG A 2 -13.43 -4.21 24.73
N PHE A 3 -13.86 -4.54 23.51
CA PHE A 3 -12.98 -4.51 22.32
C PHE A 3 -12.39 -3.13 22.03
N VAL A 4 -13.18 -2.06 22.09
CA VAL A 4 -12.69 -0.69 21.84
C VAL A 4 -11.67 -0.28 22.91
N ALA A 5 -11.94 -0.59 24.18
CA ALA A 5 -10.99 -0.35 25.26
C ALA A 5 -9.69 -1.15 25.06
N ASP A 6 -9.78 -2.37 24.57
CA ASP A 6 -8.61 -3.18 24.22
C ASP A 6 -7.80 -2.51 23.11
N VAL A 7 -8.45 -2.09 22.02
CA VAL A 7 -7.82 -1.36 20.92
C VAL A 7 -7.15 -0.07 21.41
N ALA A 8 -7.81 0.70 22.28
CA ALA A 8 -7.29 1.94 22.83
C ALA A 8 -5.95 1.76 23.57
N ARG A 9 -5.74 0.62 24.26
CA ARG A 9 -4.50 0.32 24.99
C ARG A 9 -3.25 0.26 24.12
N ARG A 10 -3.40 0.21 22.79
CA ARG A 10 -2.28 0.18 21.82
C ARG A 10 -1.76 1.57 21.48
N PHE A 11 -2.48 2.62 21.86
CA PHE A 11 -2.14 3.99 21.52
C PHE A 11 -1.83 4.78 22.79
N GLY A 12 -0.66 5.43 22.82
CA GLY A 12 -0.28 6.35 23.87
C GLY A 12 -0.91 7.74 23.70
N PRO A 13 -0.82 8.59 24.73
CA PRO A 13 -1.38 9.94 24.71
C PRO A 13 -0.69 10.87 23.70
N GLU A 14 0.54 10.54 23.28
CA GLU A 14 1.34 11.30 22.31
C GLU A 14 1.30 10.70 20.90
N ASP A 15 0.45 9.70 20.67
CA ASP A 15 0.29 9.05 19.37
C ASP A 15 -0.91 9.62 18.61
N VAL A 16 -0.85 9.52 17.28
CA VAL A 16 -1.97 9.84 16.40
C VAL A 16 -2.32 8.65 15.53
N VAL A 17 -3.61 8.42 15.32
CA VAL A 17 -4.14 7.26 14.61
C VAL A 17 -4.97 7.70 13.42
N ILE A 18 -4.61 7.24 12.22
CA ILE A 18 -5.35 7.50 10.99
C ILE A 18 -6.18 6.25 10.65
N PHE A 19 -7.48 6.45 10.43
CA PHE A 19 -8.41 5.40 10.05
C PHE A 19 -8.74 5.47 8.56
N GLU A 20 -8.62 4.32 7.90
CA GLU A 20 -9.22 4.08 6.59
C GLU A 20 -10.75 4.15 6.73
N GLN A 21 -11.43 4.86 5.82
CA GLN A 21 -12.89 4.95 5.88
C GLN A 21 -13.72 3.76 5.32
N PRO A 22 -13.25 2.91 4.39
CA PRO A 22 -14.07 1.80 3.92
C PRO A 22 -14.27 0.74 5.02
N ARG A 23 -15.36 -0.02 4.88
CA ARG A 23 -15.65 -1.26 5.62
C ARG A 23 -15.78 -1.10 7.13
N SER A 24 -16.43 -0.03 7.60
CA SER A 24 -16.88 0.08 8.99
C SER A 24 -15.73 0.15 10.03
N VAL A 25 -14.46 0.26 9.62
CA VAL A 25 -13.31 0.47 10.53
C VAL A 25 -13.37 1.87 11.17
N HIS A 26 -13.94 2.84 10.44
CA HIS A 26 -14.28 4.17 10.94
C HIS A 26 -15.17 4.15 12.20
N LEU A 27 -15.97 3.08 12.40
CA LEU A 27 -16.80 2.94 13.61
C LEU A 27 -15.97 2.88 14.90
N LEU A 28 -14.67 2.60 14.81
CA LEU A 28 -13.76 2.59 15.94
C LEU A 28 -13.25 3.99 16.30
N SER A 29 -13.15 4.91 15.34
CA SER A 29 -12.48 6.20 15.53
C SER A 29 -13.18 7.06 16.60
N LEU A 30 -14.52 7.17 16.52
CA LEU A 30 -15.31 8.05 17.37
C LEU A 30 -15.31 7.57 18.82
N PRO A 31 -15.56 6.28 19.12
CA PRO A 31 -15.39 5.75 20.47
C PRO A 31 -13.97 5.91 21.01
N LEU A 32 -12.93 5.69 20.19
CA LEU A 32 -11.54 5.85 20.62
C LEU A 32 -11.22 7.30 20.99
N TRP A 33 -11.70 8.26 20.19
CA TRP A 33 -11.52 9.68 20.48
C TRP A 33 -12.36 10.15 21.68
N ALA A 34 -13.68 9.93 21.64
CA ALA A 34 -14.61 10.51 22.59
C ALA A 34 -14.55 9.85 23.98
N VAL A 35 -14.27 8.54 24.05
CA VAL A 35 -14.27 7.80 25.33
C VAL A 35 -12.86 7.57 25.87
N HIS A 36 -11.89 7.35 24.99
CA HIS A 36 -10.54 6.96 25.38
C HIS A 36 -9.48 8.04 25.12
N GLY A 37 -9.86 9.21 24.59
CA GLY A 37 -8.95 10.34 24.39
C GLY A 37 -7.87 10.10 23.34
N VAL A 38 -8.02 9.09 22.47
CA VAL A 38 -7.06 8.80 21.40
C VAL A 38 -7.16 9.89 20.33
N SER A 39 -6.02 10.44 19.90
CA SER A 39 -5.98 11.38 18.76
C SER A 39 -6.26 10.62 17.47
N ALA A 40 -7.54 10.50 17.09
CA ALA A 40 -7.98 9.80 15.90
C ALA A 40 -8.37 10.76 14.78
N LEU A 41 -7.97 10.44 13.55
CA LEU A 41 -8.36 11.13 12.32
C LEU A 41 -8.85 10.13 11.29
N GLU A 42 -9.92 10.46 10.57
CA GLU A 42 -10.43 9.64 9.48
C GLU A 42 -10.09 10.23 8.13
N LEU A 43 -9.72 9.37 7.17
CA LEU A 43 -9.56 9.80 5.80
C LEU A 43 -10.91 10.05 5.13
N ALA A 44 -11.17 11.28 4.70
CA ALA A 44 -12.42 11.62 4.01
C ALA A 44 -12.63 10.91 2.65
N ARG A 45 -11.60 10.24 2.11
CA ARG A 45 -11.64 9.54 0.81
C ARG A 45 -10.89 8.21 0.89
N PHE A 46 -11.35 7.24 0.10
CA PHE A 46 -10.75 5.91 -0.02
C PHE A 46 -9.30 5.94 -0.53
N ASN A 47 -8.98 6.87 -1.42
CA ASN A 47 -7.67 7.00 -2.04
C ASN A 47 -7.14 8.41 -1.75
N PRO A 48 -6.56 8.66 -0.57
CA PRO A 48 -6.05 9.98 -0.20
C PRO A 48 -5.00 10.43 -1.21
N ASP A 49 -4.88 11.75 -1.40
CA ASP A 49 -3.79 12.29 -2.21
C ASP A 49 -2.44 11.94 -1.54
N PRO A 50 -1.55 11.20 -2.21
CA PRO A 50 -0.33 10.69 -1.59
C PRO A 50 0.64 11.81 -1.20
N VAL A 51 0.65 12.91 -1.96
CA VAL A 51 1.50 14.07 -1.66
C VAL A 51 0.99 14.78 -0.40
N ARG A 52 -0.32 15.02 -0.31
CA ARG A 52 -0.93 15.64 0.88
C ARG A 52 -0.80 14.75 2.10
N LEU A 53 -1.03 13.45 1.97
CA LEU A 53 -0.92 12.51 3.08
C LEU A 53 0.52 12.43 3.58
N ASN A 54 1.51 12.31 2.67
CA ASN A 54 2.90 12.34 3.07
C ASN A 54 3.26 13.67 3.74
N HIS A 55 2.86 14.81 3.18
CA HIS A 55 3.10 16.12 3.79
C HIS A 55 2.49 16.24 5.20
N LEU A 56 1.28 15.72 5.42
CA LEU A 56 0.65 15.65 6.73
C LEU A 56 1.49 14.82 7.72
N VAL A 57 1.88 13.61 7.32
CA VAL A 57 2.72 12.73 8.15
C VAL A 57 4.07 13.37 8.45
N GLN A 58 4.69 14.05 7.47
CA GLN A 58 5.94 14.80 7.67
C GLN A 58 5.77 15.94 8.67
N ALA A 59 4.69 16.73 8.56
CA ALA A 59 4.40 17.82 9.49
C ALA A 59 4.12 17.33 10.93
N TRP A 60 3.76 16.06 11.08
CA TRP A 60 3.54 15.41 12.38
C TRP A 60 4.79 14.79 12.99
N ARG A 61 5.88 14.68 12.23
CA ARG A 61 7.16 14.20 12.78
C ARG A 61 7.64 15.14 13.88
N GLY A 62 7.98 14.57 15.03
CA GLY A 62 8.40 15.31 16.22
C GLY A 62 7.25 15.94 17.04
N ARG A 63 6.03 16.03 16.49
CA ARG A 63 4.83 16.41 17.24
C ARG A 63 4.20 15.22 17.94
N TYR A 64 4.07 14.11 17.22
CA TYR A 64 3.56 12.85 17.76
C TYR A 64 4.71 11.84 17.86
N ARG A 65 4.65 11.00 18.90
CA ARG A 65 5.63 9.94 19.12
C ARG A 65 5.52 8.86 18.04
N ASN A 66 4.30 8.42 17.73
CA ASN A 66 4.02 7.50 16.63
C ASN A 66 2.82 7.98 15.81
N VAL A 67 2.87 7.68 14.50
CA VAL A 67 1.72 7.79 13.60
C VAL A 67 1.28 6.38 13.26
N TYR A 68 0.06 6.02 13.62
CA TYR A 68 -0.55 4.73 13.30
C TYR A 68 -1.52 4.85 12.14
N PHE A 69 -1.64 3.78 11.38
CA PHE A 69 -2.58 3.62 10.30
C PHE A 69 -3.39 2.34 10.54
N VAL A 70 -4.71 2.47 10.59
CA VAL A 70 -5.65 1.35 10.77
C VAL A 70 -6.35 1.09 9.44
N HIS A 71 -6.10 -0.07 8.84
CA HIS A 71 -6.43 -0.32 7.43
C HIS A 71 -6.66 -1.78 7.09
N THR A 72 -7.29 -2.01 5.94
CA THR A 72 -7.62 -3.34 5.39
C THR A 72 -6.85 -3.66 4.11
N TYR A 73 -5.65 -3.08 3.90
CA TYR A 73 -4.82 -3.19 2.69
C TYR A 73 -5.44 -2.76 1.36
N SER A 74 -6.60 -2.10 1.42
CA SER A 74 -7.35 -1.70 0.24
C SER A 74 -7.10 -0.25 -0.19
N THR A 75 -6.33 0.51 0.60
CA THR A 75 -5.98 1.91 0.32
C THR A 75 -4.55 2.01 -0.18
N ASP A 76 -4.38 2.76 -1.28
CA ASP A 76 -3.08 3.16 -1.80
C ASP A 76 -2.42 4.21 -0.88
N LEU A 77 -1.36 3.81 -0.17
CA LEU A 77 -0.56 4.64 0.74
C LEU A 77 0.80 5.01 0.16
N CYS A 78 0.90 5.09 -1.16
CA CYS A 78 2.11 5.37 -1.89
C CYS A 78 3.04 6.40 -1.22
N GLY A 79 4.25 5.95 -0.91
CA GLY A 79 5.31 6.73 -0.25
C GLY A 79 5.32 6.65 1.27
N LEU A 80 4.32 6.03 1.89
CA LEU A 80 4.31 5.71 3.32
C LEU A 80 4.57 4.23 3.54
N PHE A 81 5.63 3.94 4.30
CA PHE A 81 5.99 2.58 4.68
C PHE A 81 5.38 2.24 6.03
N LEU A 82 4.87 1.02 6.13
CA LEU A 82 4.12 0.55 7.26
C LEU A 82 4.83 -0.63 7.92
N GLN A 83 5.09 -0.52 9.21
CA GLN A 83 5.47 -1.64 10.05
C GLN A 83 4.21 -2.23 10.68
N ARG A 84 3.91 -3.49 10.39
CA ARG A 84 2.81 -4.22 11.03
C ARG A 84 3.00 -4.22 12.55
N VAL A 85 1.95 -3.84 13.27
CA VAL A 85 1.88 -3.96 14.73
C VAL A 85 1.02 -5.17 15.09
N GLU A 86 -0.21 -5.21 14.60
CA GLU A 86 -1.15 -6.29 14.93
C GLU A 86 -2.27 -6.42 13.90
N ASP A 87 -2.74 -7.65 13.71
CA ASP A 87 -3.95 -7.97 12.96
C ASP A 87 -5.11 -8.21 13.92
N LEU A 88 -6.22 -7.54 13.68
CA LEU A 88 -7.41 -7.60 14.53
C LEU A 88 -8.63 -7.97 13.70
N SER A 89 -9.54 -8.67 14.36
CA SER A 89 -10.87 -8.92 13.83
C SER A 89 -11.92 -8.72 14.90
N PHE A 90 -13.09 -8.23 14.51
CA PHE A 90 -14.27 -8.30 15.37
C PHE A 90 -15.51 -8.61 14.55
N GLY A 91 -16.37 -9.44 15.14
CA GLY A 91 -17.71 -9.68 14.63
C GLY A 91 -18.62 -8.53 14.99
N THR A 92 -19.33 -8.01 13.99
CA THR A 92 -20.49 -7.15 14.14
C THR A 92 -21.68 -7.81 13.46
N TYR A 93 -22.86 -7.25 13.67
CA TYR A 93 -24.04 -7.59 12.89
C TYR A 93 -24.40 -6.39 12.02
N GLU A 94 -24.66 -6.61 10.75
CA GLU A 94 -25.20 -5.59 9.85
C GLU A 94 -26.53 -6.09 9.28
N TRP A 95 -27.49 -5.20 9.13
CA TRP A 95 -28.73 -5.53 8.43
C TRP A 95 -28.44 -5.75 6.96
N GLU A 96 -29.04 -6.80 6.39
CA GLU A 96 -28.97 -7.11 4.97
C GLU A 96 -29.32 -5.87 4.12
N ARG A 97 -28.43 -5.50 3.19
CA ARG A 97 -28.67 -4.41 2.24
C ARG A 97 -29.24 -4.97 0.93
N GLY A 98 -30.51 -5.34 0.95
CA GLY A 98 -31.27 -5.72 -0.24
C GLY A 98 -32.00 -4.52 -0.86
N TYR A 99 -32.06 -4.47 -2.20
CA TYR A 99 -32.96 -3.57 -2.92
C TYR A 99 -34.18 -4.36 -3.40
N GLY A 100 -35.39 -3.87 -3.10
CA GLY A 100 -36.65 -4.48 -3.56
C GLY A 100 -37.25 -5.55 -2.64
N ARG A 101 -36.64 -5.86 -1.48
CA ARG A 101 -37.24 -6.68 -0.42
C ARG A 101 -36.93 -6.14 0.97
N LYS A 102 -37.75 -6.50 1.96
CA LYS A 102 -37.46 -6.23 3.37
C LYS A 102 -36.24 -7.07 3.80
N PRO A 103 -35.27 -6.51 4.55
CA PRO A 103 -34.16 -7.27 5.11
C PRO A 103 -34.66 -8.46 5.94
N GLU A 104 -34.07 -9.64 5.75
CA GLU A 104 -34.47 -10.87 6.44
C GLU A 104 -33.99 -10.93 7.90
N GLY A 105 -32.94 -10.17 8.23
CA GLY A 105 -32.40 -10.08 9.57
C GLY A 105 -31.03 -9.41 9.63
N PRO A 106 -30.46 -9.30 10.84
CA PRO A 106 -29.04 -8.99 11.01
C PRO A 106 -28.18 -10.17 10.54
N GLU A 107 -27.27 -9.91 9.62
CA GLU A 107 -26.24 -10.86 9.18
C GLU A 107 -24.95 -10.64 9.96
N GLY A 108 -24.31 -11.73 10.37
CA GLY A 108 -22.99 -11.67 11.01
C GLY A 108 -21.93 -11.21 10.01
N ARG A 109 -21.19 -10.17 10.37
CA ARG A 109 -20.10 -9.61 9.56
C ARG A 109 -18.83 -9.55 10.38
N ALA A 110 -17.77 -10.23 9.93
CA ALA A 110 -16.45 -10.05 10.49
C ALA A 110 -15.74 -8.88 9.80
N LEU A 111 -15.22 -7.95 10.60
CA LEU A 111 -14.36 -6.87 10.13
C LEU A 111 -12.93 -7.24 10.48
N HIS A 112 -12.10 -7.39 9.45
CA HIS A 112 -10.67 -7.66 9.57
C HIS A 112 -9.88 -6.40 9.21
N PHE A 113 -8.97 -6.00 10.07
CA PHE A 113 -8.12 -4.83 9.84
C PHE A 113 -6.76 -5.01 10.52
N ARG A 114 -5.79 -4.22 10.08
CA ARG A 114 -4.44 -4.19 10.63
C ARG A 114 -4.19 -2.83 11.26
N ILE A 115 -3.51 -2.85 12.40
CA ILE A 115 -2.85 -1.68 12.96
C ILE A 115 -1.40 -1.73 12.49
N SER A 116 -0.98 -0.68 11.80
CA SER A 116 0.39 -0.52 11.34
C SER A 116 0.93 0.81 11.84
N ARG A 117 2.23 0.86 12.12
CA ARG A 117 2.95 2.09 12.42
C ARG A 117 3.59 2.63 11.15
N VAL A 118 3.42 3.91 10.87
CA VAL A 118 4.14 4.58 9.80
C VAL A 118 5.60 4.75 10.24
N VAL A 119 6.52 4.22 9.44
CA VAL A 119 7.94 4.26 9.74
C VAL A 119 8.73 4.82 8.54
N PRO A 120 9.82 5.55 8.77
CA PRO A 120 10.79 5.84 7.72
C PRO A 120 11.33 4.54 7.08
N PRO A 121 11.62 4.52 5.77
CA PRO A 121 12.11 3.31 5.11
C PRO A 121 13.40 2.76 5.75
N GLN A 122 14.30 3.64 6.21
CA GLN A 122 15.55 3.22 6.85
C GLN A 122 15.37 2.53 8.21
N ASP A 123 14.22 2.71 8.86
CA ASP A 123 13.90 2.08 10.15
C ASP A 123 13.26 0.69 9.96
N LEU A 124 12.97 0.30 8.70
CA LEU A 124 12.49 -1.03 8.38
C LEU A 124 13.61 -2.04 8.64
N GLN A 125 13.33 -3.01 9.50
CA GLN A 125 14.24 -4.11 9.84
C GLN A 125 14.21 -5.18 8.74
N VAL A 126 14.67 -4.82 7.54
CA VAL A 126 14.67 -5.69 6.36
C VAL A 126 16.11 -5.94 5.88
N PRO A 127 16.43 -7.15 5.43
CA PRO A 127 17.78 -7.45 4.93
C PRO A 127 18.06 -6.71 3.61
N ALA A 128 19.32 -6.32 3.42
CA ALA A 128 19.81 -5.72 2.18
C ALA A 128 20.04 -6.80 1.10
N LEU A 129 18.96 -7.41 0.62
CA LEU A 129 19.00 -8.41 -0.43
C LEU A 129 19.05 -7.75 -1.82
N PRO A 130 19.82 -8.32 -2.77
CA PRO A 130 19.83 -7.84 -4.16
C PRO A 130 18.56 -8.24 -4.92
N GLU A 131 17.73 -9.12 -4.36
CA GLU A 131 16.46 -9.55 -4.94
C GLU A 131 15.35 -9.38 -3.92
N ILE A 132 14.22 -8.82 -4.37
CA ILE A 132 12.99 -8.66 -3.60
C ILE A 132 11.86 -9.31 -4.39
N ASP A 133 11.24 -10.32 -3.79
CA ASP A 133 10.03 -10.99 -4.28
C ASP A 133 8.79 -10.24 -3.81
N ILE A 134 8.12 -9.56 -4.74
CA ILE A 134 6.92 -8.75 -4.50
C ILE A 134 5.71 -9.67 -4.51
N GLY A 135 4.93 -9.65 -3.44
CA GLY A 135 3.89 -10.66 -3.21
C GLY A 135 4.36 -11.85 -2.37
N GLY A 136 5.67 -11.97 -2.12
CA GLY A 136 6.28 -12.94 -1.21
C GLY A 136 6.37 -12.43 0.23
N SER A 137 7.60 -12.20 0.72
CA SER A 137 7.87 -11.70 2.09
C SER A 137 8.09 -10.18 2.16
N ASP A 138 7.53 -9.44 1.20
CA ASP A 138 7.78 -8.02 0.93
C ASP A 138 7.00 -7.03 1.82
N ASP A 139 6.19 -7.49 2.76
CA ASP A 139 5.21 -6.67 3.50
C ASP A 139 5.77 -5.39 4.12
N PHE A 140 7.05 -5.39 4.49
CA PHE A 140 7.72 -4.24 5.10
C PHE A 140 8.40 -3.34 4.08
N GLN A 141 8.73 -3.84 2.89
CA GLN A 141 9.53 -3.14 1.88
C GLN A 141 8.70 -2.41 0.84
N VAL A 142 7.37 -2.50 0.90
CA VAL A 142 6.48 -2.01 -0.17
C VAL A 142 5.43 -1.04 0.35
N SER A 143 5.02 -0.12 -0.51
CA SER A 143 4.01 0.90 -0.25
C SER A 143 3.23 1.18 -1.54
N GLY A 144 1.93 1.45 -1.44
CA GLY A 144 1.08 1.70 -2.63
C GLY A 144 0.78 0.47 -3.48
N PHE A 145 0.88 -0.72 -2.89
CA PHE A 145 0.46 -1.98 -3.49
C PHE A 145 -0.82 -2.48 -2.83
N TYR A 146 -1.67 -3.14 -3.61
CA TYR A 146 -2.77 -3.94 -3.07
C TYR A 146 -2.25 -5.23 -2.41
N ASP A 147 -3.18 -6.02 -1.88
CA ASP A 147 -2.89 -7.32 -1.28
C ASP A 147 -2.11 -8.25 -2.24
N LYS A 148 -1.38 -9.19 -1.62
CA LYS A 148 -0.64 -10.23 -2.32
C LYS A 148 -1.61 -11.07 -3.17
N GLU A 149 -1.24 -11.27 -4.42
CA GLU A 149 -1.91 -12.18 -5.33
C GLU A 149 -0.89 -13.16 -5.90
N GLY A 150 -1.38 -14.33 -6.32
CA GLY A 150 -0.52 -15.37 -6.86
C GLY A 150 -1.01 -16.78 -6.53
N GLY A 151 -0.25 -17.74 -7.05
CA GLY A 151 -0.52 -19.17 -6.97
C GLY A 151 0.21 -19.91 -8.09
N GLY A 152 0.86 -21.03 -7.78
CA GLY A 152 1.75 -21.73 -8.70
C GLY A 152 3.18 -21.14 -8.67
N GLU A 153 3.74 -20.80 -9.83
CA GLU A 153 5.15 -20.39 -9.98
C GLU A 153 5.45 -18.92 -9.65
N ARG A 154 4.43 -18.08 -9.38
CA ARG A 154 4.62 -16.63 -9.21
C ARG A 154 3.78 -16.01 -8.11
N THR A 155 4.36 -15.00 -7.50
CA THR A 155 3.78 -14.13 -6.47
C THR A 155 3.89 -12.70 -6.98
N TYR A 156 2.84 -11.91 -6.80
CA TYR A 156 2.83 -10.53 -7.27
C TYR A 156 1.92 -9.66 -6.43
N ARG A 157 2.05 -8.35 -6.64
CA ARG A 157 1.05 -7.38 -6.19
C ARG A 157 0.72 -6.42 -7.31
N TRP A 158 -0.55 -6.01 -7.36
CA TRP A 158 -0.96 -4.88 -8.17
C TRP A 158 -0.52 -3.57 -7.51
N THR A 159 0.08 -2.68 -8.29
CA THR A 159 0.31 -1.30 -7.88
C THR A 159 -1.00 -0.51 -7.90
N GLY A 160 -1.11 0.52 -7.06
CA GLY A 160 -2.07 1.59 -7.21
C GLY A 160 -1.65 2.58 -8.32
N ARG A 161 -2.02 3.85 -8.14
CA ARG A 161 -1.60 4.94 -9.05
C ARG A 161 -0.12 5.26 -8.90
N CYS A 162 0.42 4.96 -7.73
CA CYS A 162 1.83 4.89 -7.53
C CYS A 162 2.16 3.82 -6.50
N ALA A 163 3.39 3.34 -6.56
CA ALA A 163 3.91 2.34 -5.65
C ALA A 163 5.36 2.69 -5.31
N SER A 164 5.84 2.21 -4.17
CA SER A 164 7.19 2.45 -3.71
C SER A 164 7.79 1.18 -3.11
N VAL A 165 9.05 0.90 -3.44
CA VAL A 165 9.79 -0.24 -2.90
C VAL A 165 11.10 0.25 -2.31
N TYR A 166 11.33 -0.08 -1.04
CA TYR A 166 12.58 0.19 -0.36
C TYR A 166 13.62 -0.88 -0.74
N VAL A 167 14.71 -0.42 -1.36
CA VAL A 167 15.79 -1.25 -1.92
C VAL A 167 17.12 -0.99 -1.21
N PRO A 168 17.29 -1.40 0.06
CA PRO A 168 18.47 -1.09 0.86
C PRO A 168 19.81 -1.59 0.29
N ALA A 169 19.78 -2.57 -0.61
CA ALA A 169 20.98 -3.08 -1.28
C ALA A 169 21.46 -2.21 -2.46
N ALA A 170 20.65 -1.25 -2.92
CA ALA A 170 20.94 -0.46 -4.10
C ALA A 170 22.19 0.43 -3.92
N ARG A 171 23.01 0.49 -4.97
CA ARG A 171 24.22 1.31 -5.05
C ARG A 171 24.23 2.14 -6.33
N GLY A 172 25.08 3.15 -6.35
CA GLY A 172 25.31 3.95 -7.54
C GLY A 172 25.76 3.09 -8.73
N SER A 173 25.26 3.41 -9.91
CA SER A 173 25.51 2.67 -11.17
C SER A 173 24.93 1.25 -11.25
N ASP A 174 24.24 0.74 -10.22
CA ASP A 174 23.56 -0.56 -10.32
C ASP A 174 22.50 -0.55 -11.42
N THR A 175 22.16 -1.75 -11.87
CA THR A 175 21.06 -2.01 -12.79
C THR A 175 19.90 -2.62 -12.01
N VAL A 176 18.71 -2.02 -12.17
CA VAL A 176 17.45 -2.53 -11.61
C VAL A 176 16.72 -3.30 -12.70
N THR A 177 16.39 -4.55 -12.44
CA THR A 177 15.50 -5.35 -13.28
C THR A 177 14.17 -5.55 -12.57
N VAL A 178 13.08 -5.13 -13.19
CA VAL A 178 11.72 -5.23 -12.67
C VAL A 178 10.94 -6.23 -13.50
N THR A 179 10.40 -7.27 -12.87
CA THR A 179 9.51 -8.22 -13.52
C THR A 179 8.08 -7.73 -13.38
N ALA A 180 7.45 -7.32 -14.49
CA ALA A 180 6.14 -6.69 -14.48
C ALA A 180 5.21 -7.20 -15.59
N SER A 181 3.91 -7.03 -15.38
CA SER A 181 2.84 -7.32 -16.35
C SER A 181 1.66 -6.38 -16.12
N ALA A 182 0.97 -6.00 -17.20
CA ALA A 182 -0.31 -5.27 -17.15
C ALA A 182 -1.52 -6.19 -17.00
N GLY A 183 -1.32 -7.51 -16.96
CA GLY A 183 -2.36 -8.52 -16.81
C GLY A 183 -3.42 -8.41 -17.90
N GLN A 184 -4.68 -8.40 -17.49
CA GLN A 184 -5.82 -8.33 -18.42
C GLN A 184 -6.25 -6.90 -18.77
N ARG A 185 -5.36 -5.92 -18.55
CA ARG A 185 -5.61 -4.52 -18.92
C ARG A 185 -5.88 -4.42 -20.42
N PRO A 186 -6.98 -3.77 -20.86
CA PRO A 186 -7.29 -3.62 -22.27
C PRO A 186 -6.17 -2.93 -23.04
N ALA A 187 -5.88 -3.39 -24.27
CA ALA A 187 -4.80 -2.87 -25.10
C ALA A 187 -4.94 -1.37 -25.45
N HIS A 188 -6.17 -0.84 -25.44
CA HIS A 188 -6.44 0.58 -25.68
C HIS A 188 -6.10 1.49 -24.46
N LEU A 189 -5.80 0.90 -23.30
CA LEU A 189 -5.38 1.59 -22.09
C LEU A 189 -3.90 1.30 -21.83
N PRO A 190 -2.95 2.12 -22.35
CA PRO A 190 -1.53 1.84 -22.21
C PRO A 190 -1.09 1.80 -20.74
N ALA A 191 -0.18 0.90 -20.41
CA ALA A 191 0.36 0.68 -19.07
C ALA A 191 1.80 1.21 -18.96
N HIS A 192 1.97 2.48 -19.28
CA HIS A 192 3.26 3.16 -19.12
C HIS A 192 3.57 3.38 -17.64
N VAL A 193 4.73 2.89 -17.20
CA VAL A 193 5.23 3.01 -15.83
C VAL A 193 6.44 3.94 -15.85
N ALA A 194 6.32 5.09 -15.19
CA ALA A 194 7.47 5.96 -14.94
C ALA A 194 8.15 5.52 -13.63
N VAL A 195 9.48 5.43 -13.66
CA VAL A 195 10.28 4.98 -12.52
C VAL A 195 11.24 6.06 -12.08
N SER A 196 11.28 6.31 -10.77
CA SER A 196 12.18 7.28 -10.14
C SER A 196 12.77 6.76 -8.83
N MET A 197 13.85 7.37 -8.38
CA MET A 197 14.41 7.17 -7.05
C MET A 197 14.70 8.56 -6.46
N GLY A 198 14.03 8.92 -5.37
CA GLY A 198 14.08 10.29 -4.85
C GLY A 198 13.74 11.32 -5.94
N ALA A 199 14.64 12.27 -6.17
CA ALA A 199 14.50 13.27 -7.24
C ALA A 199 15.01 12.80 -8.62
N ALA A 200 15.69 11.66 -8.71
CA ALA A 200 16.25 11.16 -9.97
C ALA A 200 15.21 10.35 -10.75
N ARG A 201 14.98 10.74 -12.02
CA ARG A 201 14.18 9.95 -12.95
C ARG A 201 15.05 8.85 -13.56
N LEU A 202 14.64 7.59 -13.42
CA LEU A 202 15.36 6.44 -13.94
C LEU A 202 14.92 6.06 -15.37
N GLY A 203 13.76 6.56 -15.79
CA GLY A 203 13.14 6.26 -17.07
C GLY A 203 11.73 5.71 -16.88
N GLY A 204 11.32 4.83 -17.78
CA GLY A 204 10.03 4.15 -17.70
C GLY A 204 9.96 2.99 -18.69
N PHE A 205 8.91 2.19 -18.57
CA PHE A 205 8.66 1.05 -19.45
C PHE A 205 7.16 0.87 -19.69
N ASP A 206 6.81 0.20 -20.78
CA ASP A 206 5.44 -0.19 -21.08
C ASP A 206 5.22 -1.65 -20.71
N ALA A 207 4.33 -1.91 -19.76
CA ALA A 207 3.99 -3.27 -19.39
C ALA A 207 2.94 -3.85 -20.36
N GLY A 208 3.23 -5.02 -20.94
CA GLY A 208 2.27 -5.77 -21.74
C GLY A 208 1.44 -6.75 -20.89
N ALA A 209 0.50 -7.47 -21.52
CA ALA A 209 -0.29 -8.49 -20.84
C ALA A 209 0.58 -9.65 -20.29
N GLY A 210 1.64 -10.00 -21.01
CA GLY A 210 2.63 -10.98 -20.58
C GLY A 210 3.59 -10.43 -19.52
N TRP A 211 4.22 -11.32 -18.77
CA TRP A 211 5.29 -10.97 -17.86
C TRP A 211 6.58 -10.69 -18.63
N THR A 212 7.20 -9.55 -18.35
CA THR A 212 8.44 -9.13 -18.99
C THR A 212 9.41 -8.54 -17.96
N GLU A 213 10.69 -8.67 -18.24
CA GLU A 213 11.75 -8.05 -17.45
C GLU A 213 12.11 -6.70 -18.04
N GLN A 214 12.13 -5.68 -17.19
CA GLN A 214 12.36 -4.30 -17.58
C GLN A 214 13.57 -3.78 -16.83
N THR A 215 14.56 -3.30 -17.58
CA THR A 215 15.87 -2.96 -17.03
C THR A 215 16.11 -1.46 -17.05
N LEU A 216 16.49 -0.90 -15.91
CA LEU A 216 16.73 0.52 -15.68
C LEU A 216 18.09 0.71 -15.02
N ARG A 217 18.80 1.79 -15.33
CA ARG A 217 20.09 2.10 -14.71
C ARG A 217 19.90 3.08 -13.56
N LEU A 218 20.52 2.80 -12.42
CA LEU A 218 20.64 3.76 -11.33
C LEU A 218 21.69 4.84 -11.68
N PRO A 219 21.53 6.07 -11.18
CA PRO A 219 22.54 7.10 -11.34
C PRO A 219 23.85 6.69 -10.66
N ALA A 220 24.98 7.23 -11.13
CA ALA A 220 26.30 6.93 -10.57
C ALA A 220 26.41 7.30 -9.07
N VAL A 221 25.68 8.34 -8.66
CA VAL A 221 25.51 8.73 -7.26
C VAL A 221 24.02 8.71 -6.95
N LEU A 222 23.64 7.93 -5.92
CA LEU A 222 22.24 7.87 -5.50
C LEU A 222 21.82 9.20 -4.86
N PRO A 223 20.55 9.63 -5.05
CA PRO A 223 19.99 10.77 -4.35
C PRO A 223 20.05 10.60 -2.83
N PRO A 224 20.09 11.71 -2.06
CA PRO A 224 20.10 11.64 -0.60
C PRO A 224 18.83 11.01 -0.05
N GLY A 225 18.96 10.31 1.07
CA GLY A 225 17.87 9.60 1.74
C GLY A 225 17.88 8.09 1.47
N PRO A 226 16.89 7.36 1.99
CA PRO A 226 16.80 5.93 1.77
C PRO A 226 16.56 5.60 0.28
N PRO A 227 17.22 4.58 -0.28
CA PRO A 227 17.01 4.17 -1.66
C PRO A 227 15.62 3.55 -1.84
N VAL A 228 14.69 4.35 -2.35
CA VAL A 228 13.31 3.95 -2.61
C VAL A 228 13.02 4.12 -4.10
N LEU A 229 12.69 3.02 -4.76
CA LEU A 229 12.13 3.03 -6.11
C LEU A 229 10.67 3.44 -6.03
N ARG A 230 10.27 4.40 -6.87
CA ARG A 230 8.91 4.83 -7.06
C ARG A 230 8.45 4.49 -8.46
N PHE A 231 7.27 3.88 -8.55
CA PHE A 231 6.58 3.54 -9.78
C PHE A 231 5.33 4.43 -9.87
N ASP A 232 5.20 5.22 -10.92
CA ASP A 232 4.01 6.01 -11.21
C ASP A 232 3.34 5.46 -12.47
N VAL A 233 2.06 5.14 -12.38
CA VAL A 233 1.31 4.52 -13.48
C VAL A 233 -0.14 4.99 -13.48
N LYS A 234 -0.67 5.26 -14.67
CA LYS A 234 -2.10 5.54 -14.81
C LYS A 234 -2.89 4.27 -14.52
N THR A 235 -3.82 4.32 -13.57
CA THR A 235 -4.65 3.18 -13.21
C THR A 235 -5.81 2.98 -14.19
N TRP A 236 -6.35 1.76 -14.17
CA TRP A 236 -7.62 1.40 -14.79
C TRP A 236 -8.46 0.62 -13.77
N ARG A 237 -9.77 0.52 -14.01
CA ARG A 237 -10.68 -0.21 -13.14
C ARG A 237 -11.36 -1.34 -13.92
N PRO A 238 -11.16 -2.61 -13.56
CA PRO A 238 -11.74 -3.73 -14.29
C PRO A 238 -13.27 -3.66 -14.43
N ALA A 239 -13.98 -3.30 -13.35
CA ALA A 239 -15.43 -3.13 -13.36
C ALA A 239 -15.96 -2.06 -14.32
N ASN A 240 -15.12 -1.09 -14.75
CA ASN A 240 -15.53 -0.09 -15.74
C ASN A 240 -15.38 -0.60 -17.17
N GLU A 241 -14.46 -1.53 -17.40
CA GLU A 241 -14.12 -2.04 -18.74
C GLU A 241 -14.87 -3.32 -19.08
N ARG A 242 -15.31 -4.08 -18.07
CA ARG A 242 -15.90 -5.42 -18.24
C ARG A 242 -17.23 -5.53 -17.50
N PRO A 243 -18.35 -5.64 -18.24
CA PRO A 243 -19.67 -5.83 -17.63
C PRO A 243 -19.69 -7.05 -16.71
N GLY A 244 -20.11 -6.86 -15.46
CA GLY A 244 -20.23 -7.92 -14.45
C GLY A 244 -18.96 -8.21 -13.64
N ASP A 245 -17.82 -7.59 -13.97
CA ASP A 245 -16.61 -7.68 -13.15
C ASP A 245 -16.84 -6.97 -11.79
N ARG A 246 -16.40 -7.61 -10.71
CA ARG A 246 -16.58 -7.14 -9.32
C ARG A 246 -15.31 -6.54 -8.74
N ASP A 247 -14.25 -6.43 -9.53
CA ASP A 247 -13.03 -5.75 -9.13
C ASP A 247 -13.14 -4.23 -9.37
N PHE A 248 -13.40 -3.51 -8.29
CA PHE A 248 -13.56 -2.06 -8.26
C PHE A 248 -12.25 -1.32 -7.92
N ARG A 249 -11.12 -2.02 -7.85
CA ARG A 249 -9.82 -1.41 -7.52
C ARG A 249 -9.31 -0.57 -8.68
N ASP A 250 -8.58 0.48 -8.35
CA ASP A 250 -7.83 1.27 -9.33
C ASP A 250 -6.45 0.63 -9.50
N LEU A 251 -6.30 -0.23 -10.50
CA LEU A 251 -5.12 -1.08 -10.73
C LEU A 251 -4.13 -0.43 -11.69
N GLY A 252 -2.84 -0.44 -11.34
CA GLY A 252 -1.74 -0.01 -12.21
C GLY A 252 -1.19 -1.16 -13.03
N VAL A 253 -0.09 -1.75 -12.56
CA VAL A 253 0.57 -2.95 -13.11
C VAL A 253 0.82 -3.97 -12.01
N MET A 254 1.01 -5.22 -12.38
CA MET A 254 1.51 -6.27 -11.50
C MET A 254 3.03 -6.21 -11.48
N ILE A 255 3.62 -6.32 -10.28
CA ILE A 255 5.06 -6.49 -10.08
C ILE A 255 5.28 -7.78 -9.28
N ASP A 256 6.15 -8.64 -9.80
CA ASP A 256 6.56 -9.92 -9.17
C ASP A 256 7.94 -9.80 -8.52
N ARG A 257 8.87 -9.08 -9.15
CA ARG A 257 10.26 -9.06 -8.68
C ARG A 257 10.99 -7.79 -8.98
N ILE A 258 11.90 -7.45 -8.07
CA ILE A 258 12.91 -6.41 -8.29
C ILE A 258 14.28 -7.03 -7.99
N ARG A 259 15.18 -6.98 -8.97
CA ARG A 259 16.57 -7.44 -8.85
C ARG A 259 17.53 -6.29 -9.08
N LEU A 260 18.59 -6.27 -8.29
CA LEU A 260 19.71 -5.35 -8.38
C LEU A 260 20.93 -6.13 -8.83
N SER A 261 21.54 -5.69 -9.92
CA SER A 261 22.78 -6.26 -10.43
C SER A 261 23.81 -5.16 -10.64
N ARG A 262 25.08 -5.51 -10.46
CA ARG A 262 26.17 -4.59 -10.82
C ARG A 262 26.36 -4.62 -12.34
N PRO A 263 26.70 -3.49 -12.96
CA PRO A 263 27.16 -3.53 -14.34
C PRO A 263 28.40 -4.43 -14.44
N PRO A 264 28.56 -5.20 -15.54
CA PRO A 264 29.83 -5.87 -15.81
C PRO A 264 30.93 -4.81 -15.87
N GLY A 265 32.00 -5.03 -15.12
CA GLY A 265 33.16 -4.14 -15.06
C GLY A 265 33.96 -4.13 -16.34
#